data_AF-A0A4Y2M059-F1
#
_entry.id   AF-A0A4Y2M059-F1
#
_cell.length_a   1.000
_cell.length_b   1.000
_cell.length_c   1.000
_cell.angle_alpha   90.00
_cell.angle_beta   90.00
_cell.angle_gamma   90.00
#
_symmetry.space_group_name_H-M   'P 1'
#
loop_
_entity.id
_entity.type
_entity.pdbx_description
1 polymer ?
#
loop_
_entity_poly.entity_id
_entity_poly.type
_entity_poly.pdbx_seq_one_letter_code
_entity_poly.pdbx_strand_id
1 'polypeptide(L)'
;MFGNFLKKKILLEVSSRSPRTNLQMELSGVEMVLLMPLREILADNIKSRIDDELVCKGCLENQANQLGHECVTMNFESKHSLYGDLAILSIYIELLVKAFVEKNMQMLNYINENFLNNLNIILLVKNACDMYIASDIILHRMF
;
A
#
# COMPACT_ATOMS: atom_id res chain seq x y z
N MET A 1 10.95 6.78 -7.86
CA MET A 1 10.59 5.99 -9.06
C MET A 1 9.20 5.36 -8.94
N PHE A 2 8.94 4.61 -7.86
CA PHE A 2 7.65 3.95 -7.57
C PHE A 2 6.42 4.87 -7.74
N GLY A 3 6.44 6.06 -7.14
CA GLY A 3 5.27 6.94 -7.19
C GLY A 3 4.85 7.39 -8.59
N ASN A 4 5.80 7.79 -9.44
CA ASN A 4 5.46 8.19 -10.80
C ASN A 4 4.92 7.02 -11.63
N PHE A 5 5.42 5.80 -11.37
CA PHE A 5 4.92 4.59 -12.02
C PHE A 5 3.50 4.23 -11.55
N LEU A 6 3.24 4.34 -10.24
CA LEU A 6 1.91 4.16 -9.65
C LEU A 6 0.89 5.16 -10.22
N LYS A 7 1.23 6.46 -10.27
CA LYS A 7 0.37 7.50 -10.88
C LYS A 7 -0.04 7.10 -12.30
N LYS A 8 0.94 6.72 -13.13
CA LYS A 8 0.69 6.31 -14.52
C LYS A 8 -0.22 5.09 -14.61
N LYS A 9 -0.01 4.06 -13.77
CA LYS A 9 -0.83 2.85 -13.78
C LYS A 9 -2.27 3.11 -13.33
N ILE A 10 -2.48 3.94 -12.31
CA ILE A 10 -3.83 4.36 -11.89
C ILE A 10 -4.55 5.04 -13.05
N LEU A 11 -3.91 6.00 -13.71
CA LEU A 11 -4.54 6.72 -14.83
C LEU A 11 -4.93 5.79 -15.98
N LEU A 12 -4.08 4.82 -16.31
CA LEU A 12 -4.37 3.82 -17.35
C LEU A 12 -5.57 2.93 -16.99
N GLU A 13 -5.64 2.43 -15.75
CA GLU A 13 -6.75 1.59 -15.31
C GLU A 13 -8.06 2.39 -15.22
N VAL A 14 -8.02 3.64 -14.75
CA VAL A 14 -9.21 4.52 -14.74
C VAL A 14 -9.71 4.75 -16.17
N SER A 15 -8.79 5.03 -17.11
CA SER A 15 -9.14 5.29 -18.50
C SER A 15 -9.76 4.08 -19.20
N SER A 16 -9.40 2.85 -18.79
CA SER A 16 -9.95 1.62 -19.36
C SER A 16 -11.39 1.32 -18.90
N ARG A 17 -11.81 1.88 -17.76
CA ARG A 17 -13.04 1.48 -17.04
C ARG A 17 -14.32 2.22 -17.48
N SER A 18 -14.29 3.00 -18.56
CA SER A 18 -15.41 3.78 -19.14
C SER A 18 -16.28 4.48 -18.07
N PRO A 19 -15.95 5.73 -17.70
CA PRO A 19 -16.49 6.33 -16.50
C PRO A 19 -18.02 6.45 -16.54
N ARG A 20 -18.70 5.92 -15.51
CA ARG A 20 -20.15 6.05 -15.37
C ARG A 20 -20.48 7.27 -14.50
N THR A 21 -21.16 8.23 -15.11
CA THR A 21 -22.05 9.25 -14.53
C THR A 21 -21.49 10.55 -13.91
N ASN A 22 -22.22 11.63 -14.22
CA ASN A 22 -22.14 13.00 -13.73
C ASN A 22 -22.38 13.08 -12.21
N LEU A 23 -21.33 13.28 -11.43
CA LEU A 23 -21.45 13.89 -10.11
C LEU A 23 -20.86 15.30 -10.21
N GLN A 24 -21.58 16.30 -9.69
CA GLN A 24 -21.01 17.61 -9.38
C GLN A 24 -20.64 17.57 -7.89
N MET A 25 -19.35 17.49 -7.60
CA MET A 25 -18.83 17.48 -6.23
C MET A 25 -17.57 18.35 -6.20
N GLU A 26 -17.34 19.05 -5.10
CA GLU A 26 -16.17 19.93 -4.97
C GLU A 26 -14.87 19.11 -4.96
N LEU A 27 -13.89 19.55 -5.75
CA LEU A 27 -12.62 18.86 -5.97
C LEU A 27 -11.84 18.58 -4.66
N SER A 28 -11.89 19.50 -3.69
CA SER A 28 -11.22 19.37 -2.40
C SER A 28 -11.81 18.25 -1.53
N GLY A 29 -13.14 18.13 -1.51
CA GLY A 29 -13.84 17.05 -0.81
C GLY A 29 -13.55 15.70 -1.45
N VAL A 30 -13.54 15.65 -2.79
CA VAL A 30 -13.22 14.43 -3.53
C VAL A 30 -11.77 14.00 -3.33
N GLU A 31 -10.83 14.96 -3.29
CA GLU A 31 -9.42 14.68 -3.00
C GLU A 31 -9.25 13.94 -1.67
N MET A 32 -9.86 14.46 -0.60
CA MET A 32 -9.80 13.83 0.72
C MET A 32 -10.44 12.43 0.74
N VAL A 33 -11.59 12.27 0.07
CA VAL A 33 -12.32 10.99 0.00
C VAL A 33 -11.55 9.93 -0.79
N LEU A 34 -10.81 10.30 -1.84
CA LEU A 34 -10.02 9.35 -2.64
C LEU A 34 -8.65 9.04 -2.02
N LEU A 35 -8.06 10.00 -1.29
CA LEU A 35 -6.75 9.84 -0.64
C LEU A 35 -6.76 8.78 0.46
N MET A 36 -7.83 8.71 1.26
CA MET A 36 -7.94 7.77 2.37
C MET A 36 -7.97 6.30 1.88
N PRO A 37 -8.84 5.90 0.94
CA PRO A 37 -8.82 4.57 0.34
C PRO A 37 -7.50 4.21 -0.34
N LEU A 38 -6.85 5.17 -1.02
CA LEU A 38 -5.55 4.92 -1.63
C LEU A 38 -4.49 4.60 -0.57
N ARG A 39 -4.47 5.36 0.54
CA ARG A 39 -3.55 5.13 1.67
C ARG A 39 -3.79 3.78 2.33
N GLU A 40 -5.05 3.43 2.60
CA GLU A 40 -5.42 2.13 3.20
C GLU A 40 -4.97 0.97 2.31
N ILE A 41 -5.29 1.01 1.02
CA ILE A 41 -4.92 -0.06 0.08
C ILE A 41 -3.39 -0.17 -0.05
N LEU A 42 -2.68 0.95 -0.05
CA LEU A 42 -1.22 0.96 -0.01
C LEU A 42 -0.69 0.30 1.27
N ALA A 43 -1.25 0.62 2.43
CA ALA A 43 -0.85 0.03 3.71
C ALA A 43 -1.09 -1.48 3.73
N ASP A 44 -2.27 -1.93 3.29
CA ASP A 44 -2.62 -3.36 3.24
C ASP A 44 -1.71 -4.14 2.28
N ASN A 45 -1.39 -3.57 1.12
CA ASN A 45 -0.48 -4.21 0.16
C ASN A 45 0.96 -4.23 0.66
N ILE A 46 1.45 -3.14 1.26
CA ILE A 46 2.79 -3.09 1.85
C ILE A 46 2.89 -4.15 2.95
N LYS A 47 1.90 -4.21 3.85
CA LYS A 47 1.82 -5.23 4.90
C LYS A 47 1.88 -6.63 4.32
N SER A 48 0.99 -6.97 3.38
CA SER A 48 0.97 -8.31 2.77
C SER A 48 2.28 -8.68 2.10
N ARG A 49 2.98 -7.72 1.47
CA ARG A 49 4.26 -7.99 0.80
C ARG A 49 5.42 -8.10 1.76
N ILE A 50 5.43 -7.30 2.82
CA ILE A 50 6.38 -7.46 3.90
C ILE A 50 6.14 -8.83 4.55
N ASP A 51 4.91 -9.19 4.88
CA ASP A 51 4.57 -10.52 5.42
C ASP A 51 5.01 -11.64 4.44
N ASP A 52 4.75 -11.53 3.13
CA ASP A 52 5.17 -12.51 2.12
C ASP A 52 6.71 -12.65 2.03
N GLU A 53 7.44 -11.54 1.99
CA GLU A 53 8.91 -11.52 1.89
C GLU A 53 9.57 -12.00 3.19
N LEU A 54 8.92 -11.75 4.33
CA LEU A 54 9.36 -12.17 5.66
C LEU A 54 9.00 -13.63 5.99
N VAL A 55 8.10 -14.25 5.24
CA VAL A 55 7.89 -15.69 5.30
C VAL A 55 9.10 -16.36 4.63
N CYS A 56 10.23 -16.33 5.33
CA CYS A 56 11.35 -17.19 5.02
C CYS A 56 10.91 -18.62 5.28
N LYS A 57 10.60 -19.36 4.21
CA LYS A 57 10.23 -20.78 4.29
C LYS A 57 11.26 -21.59 5.08
N GLY A 58 12.54 -21.26 4.94
CA GLY A 58 13.61 -21.86 5.74
C GLY A 58 13.48 -21.57 7.25
N CYS A 59 13.00 -20.39 7.66
CA CYS A 59 12.76 -20.06 9.07
C CYS A 59 11.49 -20.72 9.61
N LEU A 60 10.44 -20.86 8.80
CA LEU A 60 9.25 -21.66 9.16
C LEU A 60 9.60 -23.13 9.38
N GLU A 61 10.42 -23.71 8.50
CA GLU A 61 10.86 -25.10 8.59
C GLU A 61 11.86 -25.32 9.75
N ASN A 62 12.56 -24.27 10.19
CA ASN A 62 13.58 -24.32 11.24
C ASN A 62 13.22 -23.47 12.46
N GLN A 63 11.93 -23.35 12.84
CA GLN A 63 11.51 -22.58 14.03
C GLN A 63 12.17 -23.06 15.34
N ALA A 64 12.65 -24.31 15.38
CA ALA A 64 13.41 -24.86 16.51
C ALA A 64 14.86 -24.33 16.58
N ASN A 65 15.36 -23.67 15.53
CA ASN A 65 16.67 -23.01 15.50
C ASN A 65 16.52 -21.55 15.93
N GLN A 66 17.40 -21.10 16.82
CA GLN A 66 17.44 -19.74 17.32
C GLN A 66 17.47 -18.68 16.20
N LEU A 67 18.18 -18.92 15.11
CA LEU A 67 18.22 -18.00 13.95
C LEU A 67 16.86 -17.93 13.22
N GLY A 68 16.12 -19.05 13.19
CA GLY A 68 14.76 -19.10 12.65
C GLY A 68 13.79 -18.34 13.55
N HIS A 69 13.89 -18.53 14.86
CA HIS A 69 13.10 -17.82 15.86
C HIS A 69 13.36 -16.31 15.84
N GLU A 70 14.63 -15.88 15.86
CA GLU A 70 15.02 -14.47 15.78
C GLU A 70 14.51 -13.80 14.49
N CYS A 71 14.55 -14.51 13.36
CA CYS A 71 13.99 -14.01 12.11
C CYS A 71 12.47 -13.78 12.17
N VAL A 72 11.71 -14.74 12.70
CA VAL A 72 10.24 -14.64 12.83
C VAL A 72 9.83 -13.57 13.85
N THR A 73 10.60 -13.38 14.92
CA THR A 73 10.30 -12.48 16.04
C THR A 73 10.81 -11.05 15.87
N MET A 74 11.52 -10.72 14.79
CA MET A 74 11.91 -9.34 14.49
C MET A 74 10.69 -8.41 14.46
N ASN A 75 10.82 -7.23 15.06
CA ASN A 75 9.80 -6.17 14.98
C ASN A 75 9.82 -5.49 13.60
N PHE A 76 8.75 -4.76 13.29
CA PHE A 76 8.64 -4.06 12.01
C PHE A 76 9.82 -3.15 11.68
N GLU A 77 10.33 -2.34 12.61
CA GLU A 77 11.42 -1.39 12.31
C GLU A 77 12.65 -2.11 11.78
N SER A 78 13.00 -3.26 12.37
CA SER A 78 14.11 -4.09 11.92
C SER A 78 13.81 -4.68 10.54
N LYS A 79 12.61 -5.22 10.35
CA LYS A 79 12.15 -5.80 9.08
C LYS A 79 12.14 -4.77 7.94
N HIS A 80 11.64 -3.56 8.20
CA HIS A 80 11.62 -2.45 7.26
C HIS A 80 13.02 -1.93 6.95
N SER A 81 13.92 -1.86 7.95
CA SER A 81 15.32 -1.51 7.70
C SER A 81 16.05 -2.51 6.79
N LEU A 82 15.69 -3.79 6.89
CA LEU A 82 16.29 -4.87 6.10
C LEU A 82 15.66 -5.01 4.70
N TYR A 83 14.33 -4.92 4.63
CA TYR A 83 13.56 -5.31 3.44
C TYR A 83 12.60 -4.24 2.94
N GLY A 84 12.43 -3.11 3.64
CA GLY A 84 11.38 -2.12 3.35
C GLY A 84 11.40 -1.63 1.90
N ASP A 85 12.58 -1.27 1.38
CA ASP A 85 12.73 -0.85 0.00
C ASP A 85 12.45 -2.00 -0.99
N LEU A 86 12.88 -3.23 -0.69
CA LEU A 86 12.62 -4.42 -1.50
C LEU A 86 11.13 -4.78 -1.53
N ALA A 87 10.46 -4.72 -0.38
CA ALA A 87 9.04 -4.99 -0.24
C ALA A 87 8.21 -3.94 -1.01
N ILE A 88 8.54 -2.65 -0.90
CA ILE A 88 7.91 -1.57 -1.67
C ILE A 88 8.10 -1.78 -3.18
N LEU A 89 9.29 -2.23 -3.61
CA LEU A 89 9.59 -2.51 -5.02
C LEU A 89 8.92 -3.80 -5.53
N SER A 90 8.64 -4.76 -4.65
CA SER A 90 7.97 -6.03 -4.97
C SER A 90 6.44 -5.94 -5.03
N ILE A 91 5.86 -4.78 -4.66
CA ILE A 91 4.40 -4.58 -4.69
C ILE A 91 3.90 -4.90 -6.10
N TYR A 92 2.93 -5.82 -6.16
CA TYR A 92 2.23 -6.14 -7.40
C TYR A 92 1.26 -5.00 -7.74
N ILE A 93 1.83 -3.95 -8.35
CA ILE A 93 1.18 -2.66 -8.60
C ILE A 93 -0.13 -2.82 -9.37
N GLU A 94 -0.23 -3.83 -10.23
CA GLU A 94 -1.46 -4.08 -11.00
C GLU A 94 -2.63 -4.50 -10.10
N LEU A 95 -2.41 -5.31 -9.07
CA LEU A 95 -3.44 -5.68 -8.09
C LEU A 95 -3.81 -4.49 -7.22
N LEU A 96 -2.81 -3.71 -6.78
CA LEU A 96 -3.04 -2.51 -5.98
C LEU A 96 -3.90 -1.49 -6.73
N VAL A 97 -3.56 -1.23 -7.99
CA VAL A 97 -4.29 -0.29 -8.84
C VAL A 97 -5.71 -0.78 -9.09
N LYS A 98 -5.87 -2.08 -9.38
CA LYS A 98 -7.19 -2.68 -9.57
C LYS A 98 -8.06 -2.55 -8.32
N ALA A 99 -7.54 -2.88 -7.15
CA ALA A 99 -8.24 -2.76 -5.88
C ALA A 99 -8.65 -1.31 -5.60
N PHE A 100 -7.76 -0.35 -5.88
CA PHE A 100 -8.05 1.07 -5.71
C PHE A 100 -9.18 1.55 -6.63
N VAL A 101 -9.12 1.21 -7.91
CA VAL A 101 -10.15 1.60 -8.89
C VAL A 101 -11.49 0.93 -8.57
N GLU A 102 -11.50 -0.33 -8.16
CA GLU A 102 -12.73 -1.04 -7.80
C GLU A 102 -13.40 -0.47 -6.54
N LYS A 103 -12.62 -0.16 -5.48
CA LYS A 103 -13.13 0.46 -4.25
C LYS A 103 -13.68 1.87 -4.49
N ASN A 104 -13.24 2.55 -5.56
CA ASN A 104 -13.62 3.92 -5.89
C ASN A 104 -14.39 4.05 -7.22
N MET A 105 -15.04 2.96 -7.67
CA MET A 105 -15.71 2.90 -8.99
C MET A 105 -16.69 4.06 -9.24
N GLN A 106 -17.37 4.55 -8.20
CA GLN A 106 -18.34 5.65 -8.27
C GLN A 106 -17.70 7.03 -8.43
N MET A 107 -16.40 7.17 -8.13
CA MET A 107 -15.67 8.44 -8.11
C MET A 107 -14.53 8.50 -9.15
N LEU A 108 -14.46 7.52 -10.06
CA LEU A 108 -13.38 7.44 -11.06
C LEU A 108 -13.28 8.68 -11.95
N ASN A 109 -14.41 9.34 -12.21
CA ASN A 109 -14.48 10.59 -12.99
C ASN A 109 -13.62 11.73 -12.43
N TYR A 110 -13.27 11.67 -11.15
CA TYR A 110 -12.47 12.70 -10.49
C TYR A 110 -10.99 12.37 -10.42
N ILE A 111 -10.60 11.14 -10.74
CA ILE A 111 -9.21 10.73 -10.82
C ILE A 111 -8.68 11.17 -12.18
N ASN A 112 -7.94 12.28 -12.20
CA ASN A 112 -7.31 12.83 -13.39
C ASN A 112 -5.83 13.16 -13.13
N GLU A 113 -5.12 13.63 -14.15
CA GLU A 113 -3.71 14.00 -14.01
C GLU A 113 -3.48 15.05 -12.92
N ASN A 114 -4.38 16.02 -12.75
CA ASN A 114 -4.24 17.07 -11.73
C ASN A 114 -4.32 16.49 -10.30
N PHE A 115 -5.34 15.67 -10.03
CA PHE A 115 -5.46 14.91 -8.78
C PHE A 115 -4.19 14.08 -8.53
N LEU A 116 -3.77 13.30 -9.52
CA LEU A 116 -2.58 12.45 -9.40
C LEU A 116 -1.31 13.26 -9.18
N ASN A 117 -1.16 14.42 -9.83
CA ASN A 117 0.01 15.29 -9.66
C ASN A 117 0.08 15.87 -8.25
N ASN A 118 -1.06 16.24 -7.67
CA ASN A 118 -1.17 16.72 -6.28
C ASN A 118 -0.92 15.62 -5.24
N LEU A 119 -0.95 14.35 -5.61
CA LEU A 119 -0.59 13.27 -4.69
C LEU A 119 0.86 13.40 -4.24
N ASN A 120 1.05 13.71 -2.97
CA ASN A 120 2.31 13.55 -2.28
C ASN A 120 2.55 12.07 -1.96
N ILE A 121 3.05 11.32 -2.96
CA ILE A 121 3.24 9.87 -2.84
C ILE A 121 4.28 9.52 -1.78
N ILE A 122 5.30 10.34 -1.60
CA ILE A 122 6.32 10.11 -0.56
C ILE A 122 5.63 10.09 0.80
N LEU A 123 4.77 11.07 1.07
CA LEU A 123 4.00 11.13 2.30
C LEU A 123 2.98 9.99 2.41
N LEU A 124 2.34 9.59 1.31
CA LEU A 124 1.38 8.46 1.31
C LEU A 124 2.05 7.14 1.67
N VAL A 125 3.21 6.84 1.08
CA VAL A 125 3.98 5.62 1.38
C VAL A 125 4.46 5.66 2.83
N LYS A 126 4.98 6.80 3.30
CA LYS A 126 5.39 6.96 4.69
C LYS A 126 4.23 6.71 5.65
N ASN A 127 3.08 7.34 5.42
CA ASN A 127 1.90 7.15 6.25
C ASN A 127 1.38 5.71 6.23
N ALA A 128 1.47 5.04 5.08
CA ALA A 128 1.10 3.63 4.95
C ALA A 128 2.02 2.72 5.78
N CYS A 129 3.33 2.98 5.78
CA CYS A 129 4.28 2.31 6.67
C CYS A 129 3.95 2.60 8.14
N ASP A 130 3.70 3.87 8.51
CA ASP A 130 3.38 4.27 9.89
C ASP A 130 2.10 3.59 10.42
N MET A 131 1.07 3.43 9.58
CA MET A 131 -0.16 2.70 9.94
C MET A 131 0.12 1.22 10.25
N TYR A 132 1.02 0.60 9.52
CA TYR A 132 1.41 -0.78 9.75
C TYR A 132 2.30 -0.93 10.99
N ILE A 133 3.27 -0.02 11.23
CA ILE A 133 4.06 0.06 12.48
C ILE A 133 3.15 0.05 13.71
N ALA A 134 2.16 0.95 13.71
CA ALA A 134 1.24 1.07 14.83
C ALA A 134 0.44 -0.22 15.07
N SER A 135 0.08 -0.94 14.00
CA SER A 135 -0.64 -2.21 14.08
C SER A 135 0.24 -3.36 14.59
N ASP A 136 1.51 -3.39 14.19
CA ASP A 136 2.50 -4.41 14.59
C ASP A 136 2.90 -4.28 16.07
N ILE A 137 3.10 -3.05 16.56
CA ILE A 137 3.37 -2.78 17.99
C ILE A 137 2.23 -3.31 18.87
N ILE A 138 0.98 -3.18 18.43
CA ILE A 138 -0.19 -3.70 19.16
C ILE A 138 -0.13 -5.24 19.20
N LEU A 139 0.19 -5.87 18.08
CA LEU A 139 0.29 -7.33 17.98
C LEU A 139 1.38 -7.87 18.92
N HIS A 140 2.58 -7.27 18.91
CA HIS A 140 3.69 -7.66 19.79
C HIS A 140 3.44 -7.43 21.29
N ARG A 141 2.52 -6.54 21.68
CA ARG A 141 2.11 -6.36 23.08
C ARG A 141 1.11 -7.40 23.57
N MET A 142 0.44 -8.11 22.67
CA MET A 142 -0.55 -9.13 23.00
C MET A 142 0.07 -10.53 23.18
N PHE A 143 1.31 -10.73 22.76
CA PHE A 143 2.07 -11.98 22.90
C PHE A 143 3.00 -11.96 24.11
#